data_AF-A0A959WN03-F1
#
_entry.id   AF-A0A959WN03-F1
#
_cell.length_a   1.000
_cell.length_b   1.000
_cell.length_c   1.000
_cell.angle_alpha   90.00
_cell.angle_beta   90.00
_cell.angle_gamma   90.00
#
_symmetry.space_group_name_H-M   'P 1'
#
loop_
_entity.id
_entity.type
_entity.pdbx_description
1 polymer ?
#
loop_
_entity_poly.entity_id
_entity_poly.type
_entity_poly.pdbx_seq_one_letter_code
_entity_poly.pdbx_strand_id
1 'polypeptide(L)'
;MDLIRNIDLLVLLAALPVFVLVGAPLVAWLVAGAAWIAGRVGMELAARRRRSALAASNRNAALGVTAMAVMGRVWILALAILLVGLLYEREAGLAAAVLALVLVTAHLGASFLDHLLHPEADGSLR
;
A
#
# COMPACT_ATOMS: atom_id res chain seq x y z
N MET A 1 14.79 -10.96 -4.33
CA MET A 1 14.83 -10.19 -3.06
C MET A 1 13.41 -9.75 -2.77
N ASP A 2 12.56 -10.72 -2.40
CA ASP A 2 11.10 -10.55 -2.51
C ASP A 2 10.39 -10.62 -1.15
N LEU A 3 11.08 -11.13 -0.12
CA LEU A 3 10.45 -11.37 1.18
C LEU A 3 10.19 -10.06 1.95
N ILE A 4 11.17 -9.14 1.97
CA ILE A 4 11.06 -7.84 2.65
C ILE A 4 9.96 -6.99 1.99
N ARG A 5 9.90 -7.00 0.65
CA ARG A 5 8.89 -6.27 -0.14
C ARG A 5 7.47 -6.79 0.07
N ASN A 6 7.30 -8.03 0.53
CA ASN A 6 6.01 -8.68 0.73
C ASN A 6 5.60 -8.80 2.21
N ILE A 7 6.33 -8.17 3.14
CA ILE A 7 6.00 -8.18 4.58
C ILE A 7 4.56 -7.74 4.83
N ASP A 8 4.10 -6.72 4.13
CA ASP A 8 2.73 -6.21 4.21
C ASP A 8 1.68 -7.22 3.70
N LEU A 9 2.02 -8.16 2.79
CA LEU A 9 1.14 -9.31 2.49
C LEU A 9 1.09 -10.32 3.62
N LEU A 10 2.24 -10.61 4.25
CA LEU A 10 2.30 -11.52 5.39
C LEU A 10 1.49 -10.97 6.56
N VAL A 11 1.57 -9.65 6.80
CA VAL A 11 0.76 -8.95 7.79
C VAL A 11 -0.73 -9.01 7.43
N LEU A 12 -1.10 -8.82 6.16
CA LEU A 12 -2.50 -8.97 5.73
C LEU A 12 -3.01 -10.40 5.95
N LEU A 13 -2.20 -11.40 5.64
CA LEU A 13 -2.54 -12.81 5.85
C LEU A 13 -2.65 -13.16 7.34
N ALA A 14 -1.73 -12.65 8.16
CA ALA A 14 -1.75 -12.81 9.61
C ALA A 14 -2.90 -12.04 10.28
N ALA A 15 -3.41 -10.97 9.66
CA ALA A 15 -4.58 -10.27 10.15
C ALA A 15 -5.86 -11.11 10.01
N LEU A 16 -5.95 -12.03 9.04
CA LEU A 16 -7.13 -12.87 8.86
C LEU A 16 -7.48 -13.69 10.13
N PRO A 17 -6.58 -14.51 10.72
CA PRO A 17 -6.89 -15.23 11.94
C PRO A 17 -7.19 -14.30 13.12
N VAL A 18 -6.56 -13.13 13.20
CA VAL A 18 -6.86 -12.13 14.25
C VAL A 18 -8.30 -11.61 14.11
N PHE A 19 -8.76 -11.33 12.90
CA PHE A 19 -10.14 -10.90 12.66
C PHE A 19 -11.14 -11.99 13.05
N VAL A 20 -10.84 -13.26 12.75
CA VAL A 20 -11.68 -14.40 13.15
C VAL A 20 -11.71 -14.57 14.67
N LEU A 21 -10.56 -14.49 15.34
CA LEU A 21 -10.44 -14.68 16.79
C LEU A 21 -11.13 -13.57 17.61
N VAL A 22 -11.05 -12.33 17.13
CA VAL A 22 -11.65 -11.16 17.79
C VAL A 22 -13.12 -10.97 17.39
N GLY A 23 -13.63 -11.74 16.43
CA GLY A 23 -14.99 -11.58 15.90
C GLY A 23 -15.16 -10.28 15.10
N ALA A 24 -14.07 -9.74 14.54
CA ALA A 24 -14.10 -8.49 13.80
C ALA A 24 -14.75 -8.67 12.42
N PRO A 25 -15.33 -7.59 11.84
CA PRO A 25 -16.04 -7.69 10.57
C PRO A 25 -15.13 -8.14 9.41
N LEU A 26 -15.33 -9.35 8.89
CA LEU A 26 -14.52 -9.89 7.79
C LEU A 26 -14.62 -9.08 6.49
N VAL A 27 -15.73 -8.36 6.28
CA VAL A 27 -15.89 -7.44 5.15
C VAL A 27 -14.83 -6.33 5.19
N ALA A 28 -14.44 -5.87 6.37
CA ALA A 28 -13.41 -4.86 6.54
C ALA A 28 -12.03 -5.39 6.13
N TRP A 29 -11.72 -6.64 6.48
CA TRP A 29 -10.50 -7.31 6.03
C TRP A 29 -10.47 -7.47 4.51
N LEU A 30 -11.57 -7.94 3.91
CA LEU A 30 -11.67 -8.14 2.46
C LEU A 30 -11.50 -6.83 1.69
N VAL A 31 -12.25 -5.79 2.08
CA VAL A 31 -12.27 -4.52 1.33
C VAL A 31 -10.98 -3.73 1.53
N ALA A 32 -10.49 -3.60 2.77
CA ALA A 32 -9.22 -2.92 3.01
C ALA A 32 -8.03 -3.70 2.41
N GLY A 33 -8.06 -5.03 2.48
CA GLY A 33 -7.07 -5.89 1.85
C GLY A 33 -7.05 -5.77 0.33
N ALA A 34 -8.22 -5.77 -0.32
CA ALA A 34 -8.34 -5.56 -1.76
C ALA A 34 -7.86 -4.16 -2.17
N ALA A 35 -8.24 -3.12 -1.43
CA ALA A 35 -7.80 -1.75 -1.65
C ALA A 35 -6.27 -1.61 -1.51
N TRP A 36 -5.69 -2.27 -0.51
CA TRP A 36 -4.24 -2.32 -0.30
C TRP A 36 -3.51 -2.95 -1.49
N ILE A 37 -4.00 -4.10 -1.96
CA ILE A 37 -3.42 -4.81 -3.11
C ILE A 37 -3.55 -3.94 -4.38
N ALA A 38 -4.70 -3.33 -4.61
CA ALA A 38 -4.92 -2.42 -5.74
C ALA A 38 -3.94 -1.24 -5.71
N GLY A 39 -3.74 -0.62 -4.54
CA GLY A 39 -2.76 0.44 -4.33
C GLY A 39 -1.33 -0.01 -4.63
N ARG A 40 -0.96 -1.24 -4.25
CA ARG A 40 0.37 -1.80 -4.56
C ARG A 40 0.57 -2.01 -6.06
N VAL A 41 -0.41 -2.61 -6.73
CA VAL A 41 -0.36 -2.81 -8.19
C VAL A 41 -0.26 -1.47 -8.91
N GLY A 42 -1.02 -0.46 -8.47
CA GLY A 42 -0.95 0.90 -8.99
C GLY A 42 0.46 1.51 -8.86
N MET A 43 1.13 1.33 -7.73
CA MET A 43 2.51 1.79 -7.51
C MET A 43 3.52 1.10 -8.43
N GLU A 44 3.39 -0.21 -8.65
CA GLU A 44 4.26 -0.95 -9.57
C GLU A 44 4.08 -0.49 -11.02
N LEU A 45 2.83 -0.26 -11.43
CA LEU A 45 2.51 0.25 -12.76
C LEU A 45 3.02 1.69 -12.95
N ALA A 46 2.93 2.51 -11.92
CA ALA A 46 3.49 3.85 -11.90
C ALA A 46 5.02 3.84 -11.98
N ALA A 47 5.70 2.92 -11.29
CA ALA A 47 7.14 2.75 -11.38
C ALA A 47 7.57 2.42 -12.82
N ARG A 48 6.82 1.56 -13.52
CA ARG A 48 7.05 1.24 -14.95
C ARG A 48 6.88 2.48 -15.82
N ARG A 49 5.81 3.25 -15.63
CA ARG A 49 5.56 4.51 -16.36
C ARG A 49 6.60 5.60 -16.05
N ARG A 50 7.08 5.67 -14.82
CA ARG A 50 8.14 6.59 -14.42
C ARG A 50 9.43 6.27 -15.16
N ARG A 51 9.83 4.98 -15.21
CA ARG A 51 11.03 4.54 -15.95
C ARG A 51 10.95 4.91 -17.44
N SER A 52 9.80 4.70 -18.08
CA SER A 52 9.63 5.10 -19.49
C SER A 52 9.69 6.62 -19.69
N ALA A 53 9.13 7.42 -18.77
CA ALA A 53 9.19 8.88 -18.85
C ALA A 53 10.62 9.42 -18.67
N LEU A 54 11.40 8.81 -17.78
CA LEU A 54 12.81 9.16 -17.57
C LEU A 54 13.67 8.77 -18.77
N ALA A 55 13.41 7.62 -19.42
CA ALA A 55 14.08 7.23 -20.65
C ALA A 55 13.82 8.23 -21.81
N ALA A 56 12.66 8.88 -21.81
CA ALA A 56 12.31 9.96 -22.74
C ALA A 56 12.79 11.35 -22.28
N SER A 57 13.64 11.43 -21.25
CA SER A 57 14.14 12.68 -20.65
C SER A 57 13.05 13.64 -20.12
N ASN A 58 11.83 13.15 -19.91
CA ASN A 58 10.71 13.95 -19.44
C ASN A 58 10.54 13.82 -17.92
N ARG A 59 11.29 14.64 -17.18
CA ARG A 59 11.26 14.66 -15.70
C ARG A 59 9.91 15.11 -15.14
N ASN A 60 9.22 16.04 -15.81
CA ASN A 60 7.91 16.53 -15.36
C ASN A 60 6.87 15.42 -15.38
N ALA A 61 6.86 14.60 -16.44
CA ALA A 61 5.99 13.43 -16.52
C ALA A 61 6.31 12.39 -15.43
N ALA A 62 7.60 12.15 -15.15
CA ALA A 62 8.02 11.23 -14.09
C ALA A 62 7.55 11.69 -12.69
N LEU A 63 7.62 13.00 -12.40
CA LEU A 63 7.11 13.59 -11.17
C LEU A 63 5.58 13.49 -11.09
N GLY A 64 4.87 13.81 -12.16
CA GLY A 64 3.40 13.71 -12.22
C GLY A 64 2.90 12.29 -11.98
N VAL A 65 3.52 11.28 -12.62
CA VAL A 65 3.18 9.86 -12.42
C VAL A 65 3.38 9.44 -10.96
N THR A 66 4.43 9.93 -10.33
CA THR A 66 4.72 9.65 -8.91
C THR A 66 3.65 10.23 -8.00
N ALA A 67 3.37 11.53 -8.17
CA ALA A 67 2.40 12.23 -7.35
C ALA A 67 1.02 11.58 -7.46
N MET A 68 0.60 11.26 -8.69
CA MET A 68 -0.68 10.58 -8.94
C MET A 68 -0.73 9.17 -8.34
N ALA A 69 0.38 8.42 -8.35
CA ALA A 69 0.40 7.08 -7.77
C ALA A 69 0.28 7.10 -6.24
N VAL A 70 1.02 8.00 -5.58
CA VAL A 70 0.96 8.17 -4.13
C VAL A 70 -0.43 8.65 -3.72
N MET A 71 -0.94 9.70 -4.40
CA MET A 71 -2.25 10.26 -4.11
C MET A 71 -3.37 9.22 -4.37
N GLY A 72 -3.31 8.51 -5.50
CA GLY A 72 -4.26 7.46 -5.84
C GLY A 72 -4.30 6.35 -4.80
N ARG A 73 -3.14 5.92 -4.27
CA ARG A 73 -3.09 4.90 -3.21
C ARG A 73 -3.81 5.36 -1.93
N VAL A 74 -3.59 6.59 -1.51
CA VAL A 74 -4.24 7.15 -0.30
C VAL A 74 -5.74 7.24 -0.50
N TRP A 75 -6.20 7.75 -1.65
CA TRP A 75 -7.62 7.86 -1.96
C TRP A 75 -8.32 6.50 -2.06
N ILE A 76 -7.69 5.50 -2.68
CA ILE A 76 -8.25 4.14 -2.77
C ILE A 76 -8.49 3.56 -1.37
N LEU A 77 -7.53 3.69 -0.46
CA LEU A 77 -7.69 3.22 0.93
C LEU A 77 -8.75 4.02 1.68
N ALA A 78 -8.73 5.35 1.57
CA ALA A 78 -9.70 6.22 2.24
C ALA A 78 -11.14 5.91 1.78
N LEU A 79 -11.36 5.77 0.47
CA LEU A 79 -12.66 5.41 -0.10
C LEU A 79 -13.09 4.00 0.34
N ALA A 80 -12.17 3.03 0.39
CA ALA A 80 -12.48 1.69 0.86
C ALA A 80 -12.97 1.70 2.32
N ILE A 81 -12.27 2.41 3.20
CA ILE A 81 -12.65 2.57 4.61
C ILE A 81 -14.02 3.26 4.73
N LEU A 82 -14.20 4.37 4.00
CA LEU A 82 -15.44 5.14 4.02
C LEU A 82 -16.63 4.31 3.52
N LEU A 83 -16.47 3.58 2.41
CA LEU A 83 -17.52 2.75 1.83
C LEU A 83 -17.91 1.61 2.78
N VAL A 84 -16.96 0.95 3.44
CA VAL A 84 -17.27 -0.09 4.44
C VAL A 84 -18.04 0.50 5.62
N GLY A 85 -17.60 1.66 6.13
CA GLY A 85 -18.28 2.33 7.24
C GLY A 85 -19.69 2.82 6.89
N LEU A 86 -19.93 3.19 5.63
CA LEU A 86 -21.21 3.71 5.16
C LEU A 86 -22.20 2.60 4.73
N LEU A 87 -21.71 1.55 4.09
CA LEU A 87 -22.56 0.51 3.49
C LEU A 87 -22.83 -0.69 4.42
N TYR A 88 -21.99 -0.91 5.42
CA TYR A 88 -22.13 -2.02 6.38
C TYR A 88 -22.42 -1.47 7.78
N GLU A 89 -21.38 -1.23 8.56
CA GLU A 89 -21.49 -0.80 9.95
C GLU A 89 -20.29 0.06 10.31
N ARG A 90 -20.48 0.97 11.26
CA ARG A 90 -19.42 1.87 11.74
C ARG A 90 -18.23 1.09 12.30
N GLU A 91 -18.48 -0.04 12.96
CA GLU A 91 -17.44 -0.92 13.51
C GLU A 91 -16.60 -1.57 12.40
N ALA A 92 -17.22 -1.93 11.28
CA ALA A 92 -16.51 -2.43 10.11
C ALA A 92 -15.61 -1.35 9.49
N GLY A 93 -16.10 -0.11 9.42
CA GLY A 93 -15.28 1.04 8.99
C GLY A 93 -14.06 1.25 9.91
N LEU A 94 -14.25 1.18 11.23
CA LEU A 94 -13.16 1.25 12.21
C LEU A 94 -12.15 0.10 12.04
N ALA A 95 -12.63 -1.14 11.92
CA ALA A 95 -11.77 -2.30 11.69
C ALA A 95 -10.96 -2.16 10.40
N ALA A 96 -11.56 -1.64 9.32
CA ALA A 96 -10.88 -1.37 8.06
C ALA A 96 -9.79 -0.30 8.22
N ALA A 97 -10.08 0.77 8.97
CA ALA A 97 -9.12 1.84 9.25
C ALA A 97 -7.92 1.34 10.07
N VAL A 98 -8.16 0.54 11.10
CA VAL A 98 -7.10 -0.05 11.93
C VAL A 98 -6.24 -1.00 11.11
N LEU A 99 -6.86 -1.87 10.29
CA LEU A 99 -6.12 -2.75 9.41
C LEU A 99 -5.27 -1.96 8.40
N ALA A 100 -5.85 -0.93 7.77
CA ALA A 100 -5.12 -0.07 6.84
C ALA A 100 -3.92 0.62 7.52
N LEU A 101 -4.09 1.12 8.74
CA LEU A 101 -3.01 1.72 9.52
C LEU A 101 -1.87 0.71 9.75
N VAL A 102 -2.19 -0.50 10.20
CA VAL A 102 -1.20 -1.55 10.44
C VAL A 102 -0.44 -1.90 9.16
N LEU A 103 -1.14 -2.01 8.02
CA LEU A 103 -0.52 -2.29 6.72
C LEU A 103 0.39 -1.15 6.26
N VAL A 104 -0.04 0.11 6.38
CA VAL A 104 0.77 1.29 6.07
C VAL A 104 2.04 1.29 6.93
N THR A 105 1.92 1.08 8.23
CA THR A 105 3.06 1.04 9.14
C THR A 105 4.02 -0.09 8.80
N ALA A 106 3.52 -1.30 8.55
CA ALA A 106 4.34 -2.44 8.14
C ALA A 106 5.08 -2.17 6.82
N HIS A 107 4.42 -1.53 5.86
CA HIS A 107 5.01 -1.16 4.58
C HIS A 107 6.09 -0.09 4.70
N LEU A 108 5.85 0.94 5.52
CA LEU A 108 6.85 1.98 5.79
C LEU A 108 8.05 1.39 6.53
N GLY A 109 7.83 0.54 7.54
CA GLY A 109 8.89 -0.17 8.24
C GLY A 109 9.72 -1.07 7.33
N ALA A 110 9.06 -1.83 6.45
CA ALA A 110 9.73 -2.66 5.46
C ALA A 110 10.54 -1.83 4.45
N SER A 111 9.98 -0.71 3.97
CA SER A 111 10.67 0.19 3.04
C SER A 111 11.87 0.88 3.69
N PHE A 112 11.75 1.27 4.96
CA PHE A 112 12.84 1.85 5.73
C PHE A 112 13.95 0.83 5.96
N LEU A 113 13.59 -0.40 6.32
CA LEU A 113 14.55 -1.49 6.51
C LEU A 113 15.28 -1.83 5.21
N ASP A 114 14.57 -1.91 4.09
CA ASP A 114 15.15 -2.14 2.77
C ASP A 114 16.19 -1.05 2.41
N HIS A 115 15.88 0.22 2.70
CA HIS A 115 16.80 1.32 2.47
C HIS A 115 18.07 1.25 3.36
N LEU A 116 17.93 0.81 4.62
CA LEU A 116 19.08 0.61 5.51
C LEU A 116 19.98 -0.55 5.10
N LEU A 117 19.39 -1.62 4.54
CA LEU A 117 20.12 -2.81 4.11
C LEU A 117 20.77 -2.63 2.72
N HIS A 118 20.22 -1.76 1.87
CA HIS A 118 20.69 -1.50 0.51
C HIS A 118 20.97 -0.01 0.22
N PRO A 119 21.93 0.62 0.93
CA PRO A 119 22.23 2.05 0.76
C PRO A 119 22.90 2.39 -0.59
N GLU A 120 23.49 1.42 -1.30
CA GLU A 120 24.32 1.67 -2.49
C GLU A 120 23.53 1.83 -3.81
N ALA A 121 22.23 1.54 -3.84
CA ALA A 121 21.43 1.62 -5.07
C ALA A 121 21.19 3.05 -5.59
N ASP A 122 21.34 4.07 -4.73
CA ASP A 122 21.13 5.49 -5.07
C ASP A 122 22.42 6.23 -5.47
N GLY A 123 23.59 5.57 -5.40
CA GLY A 123 24.91 6.21 -5.56
C GLY A 123 25.54 6.22 -6.95
N SER A 124 24.92 5.66 -8.00
CA SER A 124 25.54 5.56 -9.34
C SER A 124 25.24 6.73 -10.30
N LEU A 125 24.69 7.84 -9.80
CA LEU A 125 24.70 9.11 -10.53
C LEU A 125 26.05 9.82 -10.31
N ARG A 126 27.12 9.25 -10.87
CA ARG A 126 28.36 9.94 -11.19
C ARG A 126 28.65 9.79 -12.67
#